data_AF-A0A413SBE9-F1
#
_entry.id   AF-A0A413SBE9-F1
#
_cell.length_a   1.000
_cell.length_b   1.000
_cell.length_c   1.000
_cell.angle_alpha   90.00
_cell.angle_beta   90.00
_cell.angle_gamma   90.00
#
_symmetry.space_group_name_H-M   'P 1'
#
loop_
_entity.id
_entity.type
_entity.pdbx_description
1 polymer ?
#
loop_
_entity_poly.entity_id
_entity_poly.type
_entity_poly.pdbx_seq_one_letter_code
_entity_poly.pdbx_strand_id
1 'polypeptide(L)'
;MQKLRNSNIAKMIAAKITNKEIDFLIYISRFQDDNGKVYGIHYKELCETMHMSYQEFYNVKLSLEEKGFIKCEKSHRIDHDITILDNSDSDCRQNGYVNTNHNIFFLEKFFQCKAGTKLLALELMKITYSGKGYFEIGVKKFYEKYMALFQVSQRVIRSYLKELREFFSIGIKNKKYYIEPRKIIYRKTGEKSEAERLREHLLEAVLRRNRIHETDARKKRDVKELFQQYGAKAIEEGKNLFALMNRAVERSIDTLNAGKKTQEKRYLSVALIHKLLKEEWSVPGQNVPLFQTNGDLKRQYNYDGLEKVLLGTMPAIG
;
A
#
# COMPACT_ATOMS: atom_id res chain seq x y z
N MET A 1 7.42 -1.05 7.47
CA MET A 1 8.45 -0.76 6.44
C MET A 1 7.80 -0.71 5.05
N GLN A 2 8.06 0.30 4.22
CA GLN A 2 7.50 0.38 2.85
C GLN A 2 8.31 -0.48 1.86
N LYS A 3 7.78 -1.63 1.45
CA LYS A 3 8.58 -2.65 0.76
C LYS A 3 7.80 -3.53 -0.21
N LEU A 4 8.50 -4.03 -1.23
CA LEU A 4 8.07 -5.19 -2.01
C LEU A 4 9.19 -6.22 -2.04
N ARG A 5 8.89 -7.44 -1.61
CA ARG A 5 9.86 -8.55 -1.56
C ARG A 5 10.40 -8.88 -2.95
N ASN A 6 11.67 -9.28 -3.00
CA ASN A 6 12.32 -9.64 -4.26
C ASN A 6 11.64 -10.81 -5.00
N SER A 7 11.08 -11.78 -4.26
CA SER A 7 10.32 -12.90 -4.84
C SER A 7 9.00 -12.44 -5.46
N ASN A 8 8.30 -11.49 -4.84
CA ASN A 8 7.09 -10.89 -5.42
C ASN A 8 7.41 -10.21 -6.76
N ILE A 9 8.53 -9.48 -6.85
CA ILE A 9 8.96 -8.89 -8.13
C ILE A 9 9.26 -9.95 -9.19
N ALA A 10 9.89 -11.07 -8.82
CA ALA A 10 10.12 -12.18 -9.74
C ALA A 10 8.80 -12.80 -10.23
N LYS A 11 7.84 -12.98 -9.31
CA LYS A 11 6.48 -13.46 -9.61
C LYS A 11 5.74 -12.49 -10.53
N MET A 12 5.89 -11.17 -10.34
CA MET A 12 5.30 -10.13 -11.21
C MET A 12 5.77 -10.28 -12.66
N ILE A 13 7.07 -10.57 -12.88
CA ILE A 13 7.63 -10.80 -14.22
C ILE A 13 7.06 -12.10 -14.81
N ALA A 14 7.08 -13.20 -14.05
CA ALA A 14 6.60 -14.50 -14.51
C ALA A 14 5.11 -14.48 -14.88
N ALA A 15 4.29 -13.80 -14.07
CA ALA A 15 2.86 -13.65 -14.28
C ALA A 15 2.49 -12.58 -15.34
N LYS A 16 3.48 -11.89 -15.91
CA LYS A 16 3.30 -10.82 -16.93
C LYS A 16 2.24 -9.80 -16.52
N ILE A 17 2.31 -9.33 -15.27
CA ILE A 17 1.30 -8.41 -14.75
C ILE A 17 1.30 -7.08 -15.51
N THR A 18 0.13 -6.46 -15.56
CA THR A 18 -0.13 -5.23 -16.30
C THR A 18 0.50 -4.01 -15.64
N ASN A 19 0.52 -2.90 -16.37
CA ASN A 19 1.00 -1.63 -15.87
C ASN A 19 0.26 -1.16 -14.60
N LYS A 20 -1.07 -1.23 -14.61
CA LYS A 20 -1.92 -0.80 -13.50
C LYS A 20 -1.82 -1.73 -12.29
N GLU A 21 -1.56 -3.02 -12.50
CA GLU A 21 -1.29 -3.97 -11.40
C GLU A 21 0.02 -3.66 -10.66
N ILE A 22 1.08 -3.33 -11.40
CA ILE A 22 2.38 -2.91 -10.80
C ILE A 22 2.18 -1.65 -9.97
N ASP A 23 1.48 -0.68 -10.54
CA ASP A 23 1.16 0.61 -9.95
C ASP A 23 0.37 0.47 -8.65
N PHE A 24 -0.66 -0.38 -8.68
CA PHE A 24 -1.46 -0.72 -7.52
C PHE A 24 -0.60 -1.31 -6.40
N LEU A 25 0.22 -2.33 -6.69
CA LEU A 25 1.09 -2.98 -5.70
C LEU A 25 2.09 -1.99 -5.08
N ILE A 26 2.71 -1.14 -5.90
CA ILE A 26 3.63 -0.11 -5.43
C ILE A 26 2.90 0.88 -4.52
N TYR A 27 1.69 1.31 -4.88
CA TYR A 27 0.89 2.24 -4.08
C TYR A 27 0.54 1.65 -2.72
N ILE A 28 -0.11 0.49 -2.68
CA ILE A 28 -0.59 -0.09 -1.42
C ILE A 28 0.55 -0.50 -0.49
N SER A 29 1.72 -0.88 -1.03
CA SER A 29 2.90 -1.25 -0.24
C SER A 29 3.43 -0.12 0.65
N ARG A 30 3.02 1.14 0.42
CA ARG A 30 3.41 2.28 1.25
C ARG A 30 2.71 2.31 2.60
N PHE A 31 1.58 1.62 2.71
CA PHE A 31 0.66 1.70 3.84
C PHE A 31 0.53 0.37 4.58
N GLN A 32 1.44 -0.57 4.31
CA GLN A 32 1.43 -1.89 4.92
C GLN A 32 2.06 -1.89 6.32
N ASP A 33 1.55 -2.78 7.17
CA ASP A 33 2.18 -3.17 8.43
C ASP A 33 3.32 -4.18 8.21
N ASP A 34 3.85 -4.73 9.30
CA ASP A 34 4.96 -5.67 9.24
C ASP A 34 4.58 -7.05 8.68
N ASN A 35 3.29 -7.38 8.58
CA ASN A 35 2.79 -8.62 7.98
C ASN A 35 2.35 -8.43 6.51
N GLY A 36 2.54 -7.24 5.94
CA GLY A 36 2.07 -6.91 4.58
C GLY A 36 0.59 -6.52 4.52
N LYS A 37 -0.07 -6.33 5.66
CA LYS A 37 -1.48 -5.94 5.73
C LYS A 37 -1.62 -4.42 5.60
N VAL A 38 -2.53 -3.99 4.74
CA VAL A 38 -2.87 -2.60 4.49
C VAL A 38 -4.32 -2.37 4.91
N TYR A 39 -4.51 -1.44 5.84
CA TYR A 39 -5.84 -1.12 6.34
C TYR A 39 -6.48 0.04 5.58
N GLY A 40 -7.72 -0.13 5.12
CA GLY A 40 -8.55 0.98 4.67
C GLY A 40 -8.10 1.69 3.40
N ILE A 41 -7.78 0.95 2.33
CA ILE A 41 -7.63 1.53 1.00
C ILE A 41 -8.97 2.08 0.52
N HIS A 42 -9.03 3.39 0.31
CA HIS A 42 -10.21 4.05 -0.25
C HIS A 42 -10.14 4.05 -1.77
N TYR A 43 -11.11 3.39 -2.42
CA TYR A 43 -11.05 3.18 -3.87
C TYR A 43 -10.97 4.48 -4.68
N LYS A 44 -11.71 5.54 -4.28
CA LYS A 44 -11.69 6.82 -5.01
C LYS A 44 -10.32 7.49 -4.97
N GLU A 45 -9.69 7.51 -3.79
CA GLU A 45 -8.38 8.13 -3.58
C GLU A 45 -7.31 7.43 -4.40
N LEU A 46 -7.34 6.10 -4.42
CA LEU A 46 -6.44 5.30 -5.25
C LEU A 46 -6.70 5.57 -6.74
N CYS A 47 -7.96 5.61 -7.18
CA CYS A 47 -8.31 5.88 -8.57
C CYS A 47 -7.82 7.24 -9.06
N GLU A 48 -8.00 8.27 -8.23
CA GLU A 48 -7.50 9.63 -8.49
C GLU A 48 -5.97 9.64 -8.55
N THR A 49 -5.30 9.02 -7.57
CA THR A 49 -3.83 9.01 -7.48
C THR A 49 -3.17 8.24 -8.62
N MET A 50 -3.77 7.13 -9.04
CA MET A 50 -3.20 6.20 -10.03
C MET A 50 -3.77 6.41 -11.43
N HIS A 51 -4.59 7.46 -11.61
CA HIS A 51 -5.29 7.79 -12.86
C HIS A 51 -5.94 6.54 -13.49
N MET A 52 -6.79 5.86 -12.71
CA MET A 52 -7.55 4.70 -13.16
C MET A 52 -9.04 4.90 -12.93
N SER A 53 -9.85 4.31 -13.80
CA SER A 53 -11.29 4.23 -13.59
C SER A 53 -11.64 3.33 -12.40
N TYR A 54 -12.85 3.47 -11.86
CA TYR A 54 -13.32 2.58 -10.78
C TYR A 54 -13.43 1.13 -11.26
N GLN A 55 -13.82 0.90 -12.52
CA GLN A 55 -13.86 -0.44 -13.10
C GLN A 55 -12.46 -1.06 -13.18
N GLU A 56 -11.46 -0.30 -13.62
CA GLU A 56 -10.06 -0.75 -13.62
C GLU A 56 -9.57 -1.10 -12.22
N PHE A 57 -9.95 -0.33 -11.18
CA PHE A 57 -9.60 -0.67 -9.79
C PHE A 57 -10.11 -2.06 -9.39
N TYR A 58 -11.39 -2.36 -9.65
CA TYR A 58 -11.97 -3.66 -9.30
C TYR A 58 -11.35 -4.81 -10.13
N ASN A 59 -11.11 -4.59 -11.42
CA ASN A 59 -10.45 -5.56 -12.30
C ASN A 59 -9.02 -5.86 -11.86
N VAL A 60 -8.24 -4.82 -11.53
CA VAL A 60 -6.85 -4.97 -11.03
C VAL A 60 -6.84 -5.73 -9.72
N LYS A 61 -7.72 -5.38 -8.78
CA LYS A 61 -7.85 -6.06 -7.48
C LYS A 61 -8.16 -7.54 -7.67
N LEU A 62 -9.16 -7.88 -8.49
CA LEU A 62 -9.54 -9.26 -8.77
C LEU A 62 -8.38 -10.04 -9.42
N SER A 63 -7.75 -9.46 -10.45
CA SER A 63 -6.65 -10.12 -11.16
C SER A 63 -5.43 -10.36 -10.28
N LEU A 64 -5.08 -9.41 -9.39
CA LEU A 64 -4.00 -9.57 -8.43
C LEU A 64 -4.32 -10.65 -7.37
N GLU A 65 -5.58 -10.77 -6.97
CA GLU A 65 -6.03 -11.83 -6.04
C GLU A 65 -5.98 -13.21 -6.69
N GLU A 66 -6.49 -13.35 -7.92
CA GLU A 66 -6.42 -14.59 -8.71
C GLU A 66 -4.97 -15.04 -9.00
N LYS A 67 -4.08 -14.08 -9.28
CA LYS A 67 -2.64 -14.35 -9.45
C LYS A 67 -1.91 -14.59 -8.11
N GLY A 68 -2.61 -14.47 -6.98
CA GLY A 68 -2.09 -14.71 -5.63
C GLY A 68 -1.04 -13.69 -5.19
N PHE A 69 -1.15 -12.42 -5.57
CA PHE A 69 -0.32 -11.34 -5.03
C PHE A 69 -0.93 -10.70 -3.80
N ILE A 70 -2.26 -10.66 -3.74
CA ILE A 70 -2.99 -10.03 -2.65
C ILE A 70 -4.12 -10.94 -2.15
N LYS A 71 -4.57 -10.67 -0.94
CA LYS A 71 -5.85 -11.15 -0.40
C LYS A 71 -6.66 -9.96 0.06
N CYS A 72 -7.92 -9.88 -0.38
CA CYS A 72 -8.82 -8.82 0.00
C CYS A 72 -9.80 -9.28 1.09
N GLU A 73 -9.98 -8.45 2.11
CA GLU A 73 -11.03 -8.64 3.10
C GLU A 73 -12.19 -7.69 2.81
N LYS A 74 -13.39 -8.25 2.67
CA LYS A 74 -14.65 -7.51 2.54
C LYS A 74 -15.09 -7.02 3.93
N SER A 75 -14.27 -6.20 4.58
CA SER A 75 -14.49 -5.71 5.95
C SER A 75 -15.35 -4.44 6.02
N HIS A 76 -15.40 -3.64 4.95
CA HIS A 76 -16.14 -2.38 4.94
C HIS A 76 -16.70 -2.05 3.55
N ARG A 77 -17.75 -1.21 3.49
CA ARG A 77 -18.46 -0.90 2.22
C ARG A 77 -17.62 -0.10 1.22
N ILE A 78 -16.72 0.75 1.73
CA ILE A 78 -15.99 1.76 0.92
C ILE A 78 -14.47 1.54 1.03
N ASP A 79 -14.03 1.01 2.17
CA ASP A 79 -12.62 0.82 2.48
C ASP A 79 -12.25 -0.64 2.27
N HIS A 80 -11.12 -0.90 1.65
CA HIS A 80 -10.63 -2.24 1.36
C HIS A 80 -9.41 -2.55 2.23
N ASP A 81 -9.52 -3.62 3.03
CA ASP A 81 -8.39 -4.18 3.75
C ASP A 81 -7.69 -5.21 2.86
N ILE A 82 -6.41 -4.99 2.55
CA ILE A 82 -5.68 -5.79 1.56
C ILE A 82 -4.39 -6.30 2.19
N THR A 83 -4.13 -7.60 2.08
CA THR A 83 -2.85 -8.20 2.47
C THR A 83 -2.01 -8.45 1.23
N ILE A 84 -0.80 -7.91 1.16
CA ILE A 84 0.19 -8.29 0.15
C ILE A 84 0.79 -9.62 0.60
N LEU A 85 0.57 -10.67 -0.20
CA LEU A 85 1.03 -12.02 0.13
C LEU A 85 2.56 -12.11 0.05
N ASP A 86 3.13 -12.98 0.87
CA ASP A 86 4.58 -13.25 0.94
C ASP A 86 5.45 -12.01 1.16
N ASN A 87 4.95 -11.00 1.89
CA ASN A 87 5.57 -9.68 2.02
C ASN A 87 5.82 -9.25 3.48
N SER A 88 5.94 -10.20 4.41
CA SER A 88 6.22 -9.91 5.82
C SER A 88 7.61 -9.24 6.00
N ASP A 89 7.80 -8.50 7.10
CA ASP A 89 9.03 -7.77 7.42
C ASP A 89 10.19 -8.71 7.70
N SER A 90 9.93 -9.76 8.50
CA SER A 90 10.90 -10.81 8.80
C SER A 90 11.42 -11.45 7.51
N ASP A 91 10.53 -11.83 6.60
CA ASP A 91 10.91 -12.51 5.36
C ASP A 91 11.64 -11.55 4.41
N CYS A 92 11.23 -10.29 4.35
CA CYS A 92 11.88 -9.29 3.50
C CYS A 92 13.30 -8.97 3.97
N ARG A 93 13.53 -8.86 5.29
CA ARG A 93 14.87 -8.62 5.82
C ARG A 93 15.82 -9.79 5.55
N GLN A 94 15.32 -11.02 5.57
CA GLN A 94 16.10 -12.22 5.28
C GLN A 94 16.36 -12.42 3.78
N ASN A 95 15.38 -12.13 2.93
CA ASN A 95 15.41 -12.49 1.50
C ASN A 95 15.57 -11.30 0.53
N GLY A 96 15.66 -10.09 1.06
CA GLY A 96 15.78 -8.85 0.30
C GLY A 96 14.45 -8.32 -0.27
N TYR A 97 14.41 -7.00 -0.45
CA TYR A 97 13.25 -6.26 -0.91
C TYR A 97 13.67 -4.98 -1.66
N VAL A 98 12.73 -4.40 -2.41
CA VAL A 98 12.83 -3.03 -2.91
C VAL A 98 12.06 -2.11 -1.97
N ASN A 99 12.72 -1.05 -1.50
CA ASN A 99 12.07 -0.04 -0.67
C ASN A 99 11.15 0.84 -1.55
N THR A 100 9.84 0.78 -1.32
CA THR A 100 8.85 1.53 -2.11
C THR A 100 8.66 2.98 -1.65
N ASN A 101 9.44 3.43 -0.68
CA ASN A 101 9.57 4.84 -0.27
C ASN A 101 10.53 5.65 -1.15
N HIS A 102 11.27 5.02 -2.08
CA HIS A 102 12.10 5.80 -2.99
C HIS A 102 11.27 6.75 -3.86
N ASN A 103 11.80 7.95 -4.10
CA ASN A 103 11.12 9.04 -4.81
C ASN A 103 10.67 8.63 -6.21
N ILE A 104 11.40 7.72 -6.89
CA ILE A 104 10.99 7.19 -8.20
C ILE A 104 9.53 6.74 -8.22
N PHE A 105 9.04 6.14 -7.13
CA PHE A 105 7.68 5.63 -7.04
C PHE A 105 6.64 6.74 -6.82
N PHE A 106 7.04 7.99 -6.62
CA PHE A 106 6.15 9.15 -6.51
C PHE A 106 6.15 10.00 -7.79
N LEU A 107 6.99 9.67 -8.77
CA LEU A 107 7.11 10.43 -10.01
C LEU A 107 6.08 9.98 -11.04
N GLU A 108 5.29 10.92 -11.55
CA GLU A 108 4.34 10.67 -12.65
C GLU A 108 5.03 10.02 -13.87
N LYS A 109 6.25 10.47 -14.19
CA LYS A 109 7.06 9.89 -15.28
C LYS A 109 7.30 8.38 -15.11
N PHE A 110 7.44 7.90 -13.87
CA PHE A 110 7.59 6.46 -13.63
C PHE A 110 6.28 5.73 -13.91
N PHE A 111 5.14 6.30 -13.49
CA PHE A 111 3.82 5.74 -13.75
C PHE A 111 3.45 5.72 -15.23
N GLN A 112 4.02 6.61 -16.04
CA GLN A 112 3.87 6.60 -17.50
C GLN A 112 4.72 5.54 -18.22
N CYS A 113 5.73 4.96 -17.55
CA CYS A 113 6.57 3.91 -18.15
C CYS A 113 5.77 2.63 -18.44
N LYS A 114 6.22 1.85 -19.43
CA LYS A 114 5.60 0.53 -19.72
C LYS A 114 5.86 -0.49 -18.61
N ALA A 115 5.01 -1.51 -18.51
CA ALA A 115 5.10 -2.55 -17.48
C ALA A 115 6.50 -3.20 -17.42
N GLY A 116 7.07 -3.61 -18.56
CA GLY A 116 8.42 -4.18 -18.62
C GLY A 116 9.53 -3.20 -18.19
N THR A 117 9.39 -1.91 -18.50
CA THR A 117 10.31 -0.86 -18.02
C THR A 117 10.26 -0.76 -16.49
N LYS A 118 9.05 -0.72 -15.90
CA LYS A 118 8.86 -0.66 -14.44
C LYS A 118 9.47 -1.88 -13.74
N LEU A 119 9.21 -3.08 -14.27
CA LEU A 119 9.76 -4.33 -13.73
C LEU A 119 11.29 -4.40 -13.86
N LEU A 120 11.87 -3.92 -14.98
CA LEU A 120 13.32 -3.83 -15.12
C LEU A 120 13.93 -2.81 -14.13
N ALA A 121 13.26 -1.69 -13.86
CA ALA A 121 13.67 -0.75 -12.82
C ALA A 121 13.74 -1.44 -11.45
N LEU A 122 12.69 -2.19 -11.09
CA LEU A 122 12.63 -2.94 -9.83
C LEU A 122 13.77 -3.97 -9.74
N GLU A 123 14.03 -4.74 -10.81
CA GLU A 123 15.17 -5.67 -10.89
C GLU A 123 16.53 -4.99 -10.67
N LEU A 124 16.77 -3.85 -11.32
CA LEU A 124 18.01 -3.09 -11.16
C LEU A 124 18.16 -2.51 -9.75
N MET A 125 17.04 -2.11 -9.13
CA MET A 125 17.01 -1.66 -7.73
C MET A 125 17.32 -2.79 -6.75
N LYS A 126 17.06 -4.06 -7.06
CA LYS A 126 17.51 -5.16 -6.17
C LYS A 126 19.05 -5.20 -6.04
N ILE A 127 19.73 -4.94 -7.14
CA ILE A 127 21.18 -5.17 -7.26
C ILE A 127 21.99 -3.94 -6.86
N THR A 128 21.50 -2.74 -7.19
CA THR A 128 22.20 -1.50 -6.87
C THR A 128 22.23 -1.20 -5.37
N TYR A 129 21.25 -1.70 -4.61
CA TYR A 129 21.16 -1.53 -3.17
C TYR A 129 21.90 -2.61 -2.34
N SER A 130 22.49 -3.63 -2.96
CA SER A 130 23.28 -4.67 -2.26
C SER A 130 24.73 -4.24 -1.93
N GLY A 131 25.01 -2.93 -1.90
CA GLY A 131 26.26 -2.36 -1.36
C GLY A 131 27.24 -1.78 -2.38
N LYS A 132 27.13 -2.09 -3.68
CA LYS A 132 27.98 -1.49 -4.72
C LYS A 132 27.51 -0.12 -5.20
N GLY A 133 26.24 0.23 -5.04
CA GLY A 133 25.66 1.48 -5.55
C GLY A 133 25.42 1.51 -7.06
N TYR A 134 26.06 0.62 -7.83
CA TYR A 134 25.88 0.46 -9.27
C TYR A 134 25.79 -1.00 -9.68
N PHE A 135 25.18 -1.25 -10.84
CA PHE A 135 25.05 -2.55 -11.48
C PHE A 135 26.00 -2.65 -12.67
N GLU A 136 26.78 -3.73 -12.71
CA GLU A 136 27.76 -4.02 -13.77
C GLU A 136 27.53 -5.39 -14.38
N ILE A 137 27.48 -5.46 -15.71
CA ILE A 137 27.30 -6.73 -16.44
C ILE A 137 27.75 -6.59 -17.90
N GLY A 138 28.34 -7.65 -18.47
CA GLY A 138 28.68 -7.69 -19.90
C GLY A 138 27.45 -7.46 -20.78
N VAL A 139 27.57 -6.67 -21.85
CA VAL A 139 26.45 -6.30 -22.73
C VAL A 139 25.74 -7.54 -23.28
N LYS A 140 26.49 -8.55 -23.75
CA LYS A 140 25.92 -9.82 -24.24
C LYS A 140 25.14 -10.54 -23.15
N LYS A 141 25.75 -10.73 -21.97
CA LYS A 141 25.15 -11.37 -20.79
C LYS A 141 23.90 -10.63 -20.28
N PHE A 142 23.88 -9.29 -20.38
CA PHE A 142 22.72 -8.49 -20.01
C PHE A 142 21.52 -8.84 -20.88
N TYR A 143 21.71 -8.84 -22.20
CA TYR A 143 20.62 -9.19 -23.11
C TYR A 143 20.22 -10.65 -22.99
N GLU A 144 21.16 -11.60 -22.91
CA GLU A 144 20.84 -13.02 -22.66
C GLU A 144 19.98 -13.18 -21.39
N LYS A 145 20.39 -12.59 -20.27
CA LYS A 145 19.67 -12.65 -18.99
C LYS A 145 18.27 -12.06 -19.09
N TYR A 146 18.15 -10.80 -19.52
CA TYR A 146 16.87 -10.09 -19.45
C TYR A 146 15.93 -10.44 -20.60
N MET A 147 16.42 -10.86 -21.76
CA MET A 147 15.56 -11.43 -22.80
C MET A 147 14.96 -12.76 -22.35
N ALA A 148 15.74 -13.63 -21.69
CA ALA A 148 15.22 -14.87 -21.13
C ALA A 148 14.23 -14.60 -19.99
N LEU A 149 14.58 -13.70 -19.06
CA LEU A 149 13.74 -13.38 -17.90
C LEU A 149 12.38 -12.78 -18.29
N PHE A 150 12.37 -11.84 -19.24
CA PHE A 150 11.15 -11.16 -19.69
C PHE A 150 10.47 -11.85 -20.87
N GLN A 151 11.11 -12.83 -21.50
CA GLN A 151 10.66 -13.48 -22.75
C GLN A 151 10.38 -12.47 -23.88
N VAL A 152 11.27 -11.50 -24.06
CA VAL A 152 11.14 -10.45 -25.09
C VAL A 152 12.41 -10.32 -25.92
N SER A 153 12.29 -9.67 -27.08
CA SER A 153 13.43 -9.45 -27.97
C SER A 153 14.42 -8.42 -27.42
N GLN A 154 15.65 -8.46 -27.95
CA GLN A 154 16.69 -7.47 -27.66
C GLN A 154 16.21 -6.02 -27.90
N ARG A 155 15.42 -5.80 -28.95
CA ARG A 155 14.86 -4.48 -29.30
C ARG A 155 13.97 -3.95 -28.18
N VAL A 156 13.17 -4.81 -27.56
CA VAL A 156 12.28 -4.45 -26.46
C VAL A 156 13.08 -4.10 -25.20
N ILE A 157 14.06 -4.92 -24.82
CA ILE A 157 14.95 -4.59 -23.70
C ILE A 157 15.67 -3.25 -23.91
N ARG A 158 16.11 -2.97 -25.15
CA ARG A 158 16.71 -1.68 -25.50
C ARG A 158 15.74 -0.50 -25.33
N SER A 159 14.45 -0.68 -25.62
CA SER A 159 13.44 0.36 -25.34
C SER A 159 13.25 0.60 -23.84
N TYR A 160 13.26 -0.45 -23.01
CA TYR A 160 13.20 -0.29 -21.56
C TYR A 160 14.40 0.52 -21.05
N LEU A 161 15.61 0.19 -21.48
CA LEU A 161 16.81 0.97 -21.13
C LEU A 161 16.73 2.43 -21.58
N LYS A 162 16.09 2.73 -22.72
CA LYS A 162 15.91 4.10 -23.20
C LYS A 162 15.02 4.90 -22.25
N GLU A 163 13.87 4.34 -21.85
CA GLU A 163 12.97 4.96 -20.86
C GLU A 163 13.66 5.12 -19.50
N LEU A 164 14.44 4.13 -19.07
CA LEU A 164 15.12 4.15 -17.77
C LEU A 164 16.22 5.20 -17.64
N ARG A 165 16.68 5.84 -18.73
CA ARG A 165 17.72 6.89 -18.66
C ARG A 165 17.30 8.10 -17.84
N GLU A 166 16.00 8.34 -17.69
CA GLU A 166 15.44 9.38 -16.82
C GLU A 166 15.79 9.12 -15.35
N PHE A 167 15.81 7.86 -14.94
CA PHE A 167 15.98 7.46 -13.55
C PHE A 167 17.38 6.90 -13.26
N PHE A 168 18.04 6.31 -14.26
CA PHE A 168 19.34 5.68 -14.11
C PHE A 168 20.38 6.31 -15.05
N SER A 169 21.61 6.47 -14.56
CA SER A 169 22.78 6.70 -15.40
C SER A 169 23.17 5.37 -16.04
N ILE A 170 23.10 5.27 -17.37
CA ILE A 170 23.33 4.03 -18.11
C ILE A 170 24.47 4.27 -19.12
N GLY A 171 25.65 3.76 -18.79
CA GLY A 171 26.86 3.82 -19.62
C GLY A 171 27.30 2.45 -20.12
N ILE A 172 28.06 2.44 -21.21
CA ILE A 172 28.77 1.24 -21.69
C ILE A 172 30.26 1.56 -21.72
N LYS A 173 31.07 0.73 -21.06
CA LYS A 173 32.54 0.80 -21.10
C LYS A 173 33.10 -0.62 -21.12
N ASN A 174 34.11 -0.89 -21.96
CA ASN A 174 34.75 -2.21 -22.07
C ASN A 174 33.76 -3.36 -22.30
N LYS A 175 32.78 -3.18 -23.19
CA LYS A 175 31.69 -4.15 -23.50
C LYS A 175 30.84 -4.53 -22.28
N LYS A 176 30.80 -3.71 -21.23
CA LYS A 176 29.94 -3.88 -20.05
C LYS A 176 29.03 -2.67 -19.87
N TYR A 177 27.81 -2.94 -19.42
CA TYR A 177 26.93 -1.92 -18.86
C TYR A 177 27.39 -1.54 -17.46
N TYR A 178 27.32 -0.23 -17.18
CA TYR A 178 27.38 0.35 -15.83
C TYR A 178 26.10 1.14 -15.64
N ILE A 179 25.29 0.74 -14.66
CA ILE A 179 23.96 1.29 -14.41
C ILE A 179 23.87 1.74 -12.96
N GLU A 180 23.65 3.03 -12.74
CA GLU A 180 23.60 3.63 -11.40
C GLU A 180 22.29 4.41 -11.21
N PRO A 181 21.59 4.29 -10.07
CA PRO A 181 20.43 5.12 -9.76
C PRO A 181 20.81 6.60 -9.71
N ARG A 182 20.09 7.47 -10.43
CA ARG A 182 20.28 8.92 -10.33
C ARG A 182 19.76 9.43 -9.00
N LYS A 183 20.26 10.61 -8.58
CA LYS A 183 19.82 11.27 -7.35
C LYS A 183 18.30 11.48 -7.26
N ILE A 184 17.62 11.66 -8.41
CA ILE A 184 16.16 11.84 -8.48
C ILE A 184 15.36 10.63 -7.99
N ILE A 185 15.95 9.43 -7.98
CA ILE A 185 15.30 8.22 -7.45
C ILE A 185 15.18 8.28 -5.92
N TYR A 186 16.09 9.00 -5.25
CA TYR A 186 16.09 9.08 -3.80
C TYR A 186 15.15 10.16 -3.28
N ARG A 187 14.67 9.92 -2.07
CA ARG A 187 13.75 10.82 -1.40
C ARG A 187 14.42 12.13 -1.02
N LYS A 188 13.72 13.24 -1.25
CA LYS A 188 14.20 14.59 -0.89
C LYS A 188 14.08 14.81 0.61
N THR A 189 15.07 15.49 1.18
CA THR A 189 15.04 15.97 2.57
C THR A 189 13.84 16.89 2.78
N GLY A 190 13.09 16.69 3.86
CA GLY A 190 11.94 17.51 4.24
C GLY A 190 10.57 16.97 3.83
N GLU A 191 10.49 15.90 3.03
CA GLU A 191 9.21 15.23 2.79
C GLU A 191 8.76 14.38 4.00
N LYS A 192 7.43 14.19 4.15
CA LYS A 192 6.83 13.41 5.24
C LYS A 192 7.44 12.02 5.37
N SER A 193 7.92 11.64 6.55
CA SER A 193 8.51 10.30 6.76
C SER A 193 7.56 9.14 6.40
N GLU A 194 8.09 7.94 6.17
CA GLU A 194 7.27 6.72 5.96
C GLU A 194 6.24 6.54 7.08
N ALA A 195 6.71 6.68 8.32
CA ALA A 195 5.89 6.49 9.50
C ALA A 195 4.78 7.55 9.62
N GLU A 196 5.09 8.81 9.25
CA GLU A 196 4.08 9.87 9.24
C GLU A 196 2.96 9.60 8.23
N ARG A 197 3.31 9.22 7.00
CA ARG A 197 2.31 8.90 5.96
C ARG A 197 1.45 7.71 6.34
N LEU A 198 2.05 6.69 6.94
CA LEU A 198 1.31 5.54 7.46
C LEU A 198 0.30 5.99 8.53
N ARG A 199 0.71 6.80 9.51
CA ARG A 199 -0.20 7.29 10.56
C ARG A 199 -1.33 8.15 10.00
N GLU A 200 -1.05 8.99 9.00
CA GLU A 200 -2.08 9.77 8.31
C GLU A 200 -3.09 8.88 7.59
N HIS A 201 -2.60 7.87 6.85
CA HIS A 201 -3.45 6.89 6.18
C HIS A 201 -4.35 6.12 7.16
N LEU A 202 -3.78 5.63 8.26
CA LEU A 202 -4.52 4.90 9.30
C LEU A 202 -5.57 5.79 9.97
N LEU A 203 -5.24 7.04 10.28
CA LEU A 203 -6.20 8.00 10.83
C LEU A 203 -7.37 8.20 9.88
N GLU A 204 -7.12 8.53 8.61
CA GLU A 204 -8.19 8.77 7.64
C GLU A 204 -9.07 7.52 7.43
N ALA A 205 -8.48 6.32 7.44
CA ALA A 205 -9.23 5.07 7.41
C ALA A 205 -10.15 4.91 8.65
N VAL A 206 -9.66 5.21 9.87
CA VAL A 206 -10.50 5.19 11.08
C VAL A 206 -11.65 6.21 10.97
N LEU A 207 -11.37 7.43 10.53
CA LEU A 207 -12.41 8.47 10.37
C LEU A 207 -13.48 8.06 9.35
N ARG A 208 -13.08 7.55 8.18
CA ARG A 208 -14.00 7.10 7.13
C ARG A 208 -14.89 5.95 7.59
N ARG A 209 -14.33 4.93 8.24
CA ARG A 209 -15.11 3.79 8.79
C ARG A 209 -16.17 4.24 9.78
N ASN A 210 -15.84 5.24 10.59
CA ASN A 210 -16.72 5.78 11.61
C ASN A 210 -17.62 6.93 11.11
N ARG A 211 -17.52 7.29 9.81
CA ARG A 211 -18.27 8.38 9.17
C ARG A 211 -18.08 9.72 9.88
N ILE A 212 -16.85 9.99 10.31
CA ILE A 212 -16.47 11.25 10.96
C ILE A 212 -15.91 12.19 9.89
N HIS A 213 -16.50 13.37 9.77
CA HIS A 213 -16.01 14.45 8.90
C HIS A 213 -15.33 15.52 9.76
N GLU A 214 -14.13 15.21 10.26
CA GLU A 214 -13.35 16.17 11.04
C GLU A 214 -12.58 17.11 10.14
N THR A 215 -12.71 18.42 10.36
CA THR A 215 -11.99 19.48 9.63
C THR A 215 -10.94 20.17 10.51
N ASP A 216 -11.01 19.98 11.84
CA ASP A 216 -10.02 20.54 12.77
C ASP A 216 -8.68 19.78 12.68
N ALA A 217 -7.69 20.46 12.12
CA ALA A 217 -6.33 19.94 11.97
C ALA A 217 -5.64 19.64 13.31
N ARG A 218 -6.01 20.34 14.40
CA ARG A 218 -5.44 20.08 15.74
C ARG A 218 -5.93 18.73 16.26
N LYS A 219 -7.24 18.49 16.22
CA LYS A 219 -7.80 17.18 16.63
C LYS A 219 -7.24 16.02 15.81
N LYS A 220 -7.10 16.18 14.49
CA LYS A 220 -6.45 15.17 13.64
C LYS A 220 -5.01 14.92 14.08
N ARG A 221 -4.25 15.97 14.39
CA ARG A 221 -2.88 15.86 14.90
C ARG A 221 -2.83 15.09 16.21
N ASP A 222 -3.70 15.43 17.17
CA ASP A 222 -3.69 14.78 18.49
C ASP A 222 -4.01 13.28 18.38
N VAL A 223 -4.96 12.88 17.52
CA VAL A 223 -5.22 11.45 17.27
C VAL A 223 -4.05 10.78 16.53
N LYS A 224 -3.39 11.48 15.61
CA LYS A 224 -2.16 11.00 14.94
C LYS A 224 -1.04 10.76 15.96
N GLU A 225 -0.93 11.59 16.98
CA GLU A 225 0.03 11.42 18.08
C GLU A 225 -0.27 10.17 18.93
N LEU A 226 -1.54 9.78 19.08
CA LEU A 226 -1.89 8.50 19.72
C LEU A 226 -1.32 7.30 18.94
N PHE A 227 -1.43 7.30 17.61
CA PHE A 227 -0.78 6.25 16.80
C PHE A 227 0.74 6.20 16.99
N GLN A 228 1.37 7.37 17.17
CA GLN A 228 2.81 7.45 17.45
C GLN A 228 3.15 6.94 18.85
N GLN A 229 2.40 7.36 19.87
CA GLN A 229 2.62 7.01 21.27
C GLN A 229 2.50 5.50 21.52
N TYR A 230 1.51 4.86 20.90
CA TYR A 230 1.22 3.44 21.12
C TYR A 230 1.88 2.52 20.07
N GLY A 231 2.53 3.06 19.04
CA GLY A 231 3.08 2.30 17.92
C GLY A 231 4.10 1.23 18.33
N ALA A 232 5.16 1.62 19.05
CA ALA A 232 6.21 0.69 19.48
C ALA A 232 5.66 -0.38 20.44
N LYS A 233 4.83 0.05 21.40
CA LYS A 233 4.19 -0.82 22.38
C LYS A 233 3.25 -1.85 21.72
N ALA A 234 2.53 -1.46 20.68
CA ALA A 234 1.67 -2.36 19.92
C ALA A 234 2.48 -3.49 19.28
N ILE A 235 3.62 -3.16 18.69
CA ILE A 235 4.51 -4.12 18.04
C ILE A 235 5.07 -5.09 19.09
N GLU A 236 5.57 -4.57 20.22
CA GLU A 236 6.13 -5.36 21.32
C GLU A 236 5.12 -6.35 21.92
N GLU A 237 3.88 -5.91 22.12
CA GLU A 237 2.80 -6.75 22.68
C GLU A 237 2.05 -7.56 21.63
N GLY A 238 2.44 -7.51 20.35
CA GLY A 238 1.76 -8.21 19.25
C GLY A 238 0.31 -7.74 19.02
N LYS A 239 -0.02 -6.50 19.38
CA LYS A 239 -1.36 -5.93 19.30
C LYS A 239 -1.60 -5.19 17.99
N ASN A 240 -2.83 -5.31 17.47
CA ASN A 240 -3.27 -4.56 16.30
C ASN A 240 -3.72 -3.14 16.71
N LEU A 241 -2.79 -2.17 16.61
CA LEU A 241 -3.07 -0.78 16.97
C LEU A 241 -4.22 -0.16 16.16
N PHE A 242 -4.31 -0.47 14.86
CA PHE A 242 -5.38 0.05 14.03
C PHE A 242 -6.76 -0.43 14.51
N ALA A 243 -6.89 -1.72 14.81
CA ALA A 243 -8.13 -2.28 15.34
C ALA A 243 -8.50 -1.68 16.71
N LEU A 244 -7.52 -1.52 17.61
CA LEU A 244 -7.71 -0.89 18.92
C LEU A 244 -8.18 0.57 18.77
N MET A 245 -7.52 1.35 17.91
CA MET A 245 -7.90 2.74 17.62
C MET A 245 -9.31 2.83 17.02
N ASN A 246 -9.63 1.95 16.06
CA ASN A 246 -10.95 1.93 15.44
C ASN A 246 -12.05 1.65 16.46
N ARG A 247 -11.86 0.67 17.36
CA ARG A 247 -12.80 0.37 18.45
C ARG A 247 -12.93 1.51 19.45
N ALA A 248 -11.81 2.15 19.83
CA ALA A 248 -11.85 3.30 20.74
C ALA A 248 -12.66 4.47 20.14
N VAL A 249 -12.54 4.72 18.84
CA VAL A 249 -13.33 5.74 18.13
C VAL A 249 -14.80 5.34 18.03
N GLU A 250 -15.10 4.09 17.70
CA GLU A 250 -16.47 3.56 17.65
C GLU A 250 -17.17 3.69 19.02
N ARG A 251 -16.54 3.20 20.09
CA ARG A 251 -17.04 3.34 21.47
C ARG A 251 -17.19 4.80 21.89
N SER A 252 -16.33 5.69 21.39
CA SER A 252 -16.47 7.13 21.64
C SER A 252 -17.77 7.66 21.02
N ILE A 253 -18.13 7.23 19.81
CA ILE A 253 -19.39 7.62 19.17
C ILE A 253 -20.59 7.07 19.96
N ASP A 254 -20.53 5.81 20.39
CA ASP A 254 -21.61 5.21 21.18
C ASP A 254 -21.82 5.95 22.50
N THR A 255 -20.73 6.27 23.20
CA THR A 255 -20.76 7.02 24.45
C THR A 255 -21.38 8.41 24.25
N LEU A 256 -21.04 9.12 23.16
CA LEU A 256 -21.57 10.44 22.84
C LEU A 256 -23.07 10.43 22.50
N ASN A 257 -23.58 9.29 22.05
CA ASN A 257 -24.99 9.09 21.68
C ASN A 257 -25.73 8.17 22.66
N ALA A 258 -25.18 7.92 23.84
CA ALA A 258 -25.82 7.08 24.85
C ALA A 258 -27.24 7.60 25.17
N GLY A 259 -28.21 6.70 25.19
CA GLY A 259 -29.63 7.04 25.40
C GLY A 259 -30.35 7.61 24.17
N LYS A 260 -29.68 7.75 23.01
CA LYS A 260 -30.32 8.18 21.75
C LYS A 260 -30.67 6.99 20.86
N LYS A 261 -31.76 7.11 20.11
CA LYS A 261 -32.17 6.12 19.10
C LYS A 261 -31.29 6.13 17.84
N THR A 262 -30.56 7.22 17.60
CA THR A 262 -29.75 7.47 16.39
C THR A 262 -28.36 7.98 16.77
N GLN A 263 -27.33 7.52 16.04
CA GLN A 263 -25.94 8.02 16.16
C GLN A 263 -25.73 9.29 15.33
N GLU A 264 -26.26 10.41 15.82
CA GLU A 264 -26.16 11.73 15.16
C GLU A 264 -24.84 12.45 15.45
N LYS A 265 -24.30 12.31 16.67
CA LYS A 265 -23.04 12.95 17.05
C LYS A 265 -21.86 12.11 16.56
N ARG A 266 -21.15 12.60 15.54
CA ARG A 266 -19.96 11.97 14.96
C ARG A 266 -18.82 12.97 14.84
N TYR A 267 -18.16 13.27 15.94
CA TYR A 267 -17.01 14.17 15.99
C TYR A 267 -15.86 13.55 16.81
N LEU A 268 -14.63 14.02 16.60
CA LEU A 268 -13.48 13.54 17.35
C LEU A 268 -13.45 14.17 18.75
N SER A 269 -13.63 13.34 19.77
CA SER A 269 -13.34 13.68 21.16
C SER A 269 -12.02 13.02 21.57
N VAL A 270 -10.90 13.73 21.39
CA VAL A 270 -9.55 13.19 21.59
C VAL A 270 -9.36 12.61 22.99
N ALA A 271 -9.79 13.34 24.03
CA ALA A 271 -9.67 12.91 25.42
C ALA A 271 -10.46 11.62 25.70
N LEU A 272 -11.67 11.50 25.15
CA LEU A 272 -12.49 10.30 25.29
C LEU A 272 -11.89 9.12 24.53
N ILE A 273 -11.40 9.34 23.30
CA ILE A 273 -10.73 8.31 22.49
C ILE A 273 -9.49 7.80 23.22
N HIS A 274 -8.66 8.67 23.80
CA HIS A 274 -7.48 8.25 24.55
C HIS A 274 -7.83 7.44 25.79
N LYS A 275 -8.87 7.84 26.53
CA LYS A 275 -9.40 7.06 27.67
C LYS A 275 -9.83 5.67 27.23
N LEU A 276 -10.66 5.58 26.19
CA LEU A 276 -11.19 4.31 25.68
C LEU A 276 -10.09 3.43 25.10
N LEU A 277 -9.08 4.02 24.45
CA LEU A 277 -7.92 3.28 23.96
C LEU A 277 -7.17 2.59 25.10
N LYS A 278 -6.99 3.26 26.26
CA LYS A 278 -6.36 2.65 27.44
C LYS A 278 -7.18 1.50 28.00
N GLU A 279 -8.52 1.63 28.00
CA GLU A 279 -9.42 0.56 28.40
C GLU A 279 -9.30 -0.65 27.45
N GLU A 280 -9.43 -0.42 26.13
CA GLU A 280 -9.27 -1.45 25.09
C GLU A 280 -7.89 -2.13 25.14
N TRP A 281 -6.85 -1.37 25.51
CA TRP A 281 -5.49 -1.90 25.64
C TRP A 281 -5.36 -2.89 26.79
N SER A 282 -6.14 -2.71 27.86
CA SER A 282 -6.00 -3.44 29.12
C SER A 282 -6.74 -4.78 29.13
N VAL A 283 -7.54 -5.06 28.10
CA VAL A 283 -8.27 -6.34 27.95
C VAL A 283 -7.27 -7.44 27.53
N PRO A 284 -7.03 -8.48 28.36
CA PRO A 284 -6.09 -9.55 28.04
C PRO A 284 -6.63 -10.48 26.94
N GLY A 285 -5.74 -11.03 26.09
CA GLY A 285 -6.07 -12.19 25.24
C GLY A 285 -6.78 -11.92 23.92
N GLN A 286 -6.85 -10.66 23.49
CA GLN A 286 -7.56 -10.30 22.28
C GLN A 286 -6.61 -10.22 21.06
N ASN A 287 -6.19 -11.38 20.53
CA ASN A 287 -5.94 -11.53 19.09
C ASN A 287 -7.31 -11.42 18.39
N VAL A 288 -7.87 -10.21 18.39
CA VAL A 288 -9.23 -9.98 17.89
C VAL A 288 -9.15 -9.94 16.39
N PRO A 289 -9.91 -10.79 15.69
CA PRO A 289 -10.33 -10.45 14.33
C PRO A 289 -10.88 -9.02 14.35
N LEU A 290 -10.77 -8.30 13.24
CA LEU A 290 -11.33 -6.93 13.10
C LEU A 290 -12.85 -6.84 13.37
N PHE A 291 -13.51 -7.96 13.67
CA PHE A 291 -14.89 -8.08 14.08
C PHE A 291 -15.03 -9.21 15.11
N GLN A 292 -15.36 -8.86 16.37
CA GLN A 292 -16.23 -9.73 17.16
C GLN A 292 -17.65 -9.33 16.77
N THR A 293 -18.34 -10.24 16.09
CA THR A 293 -19.76 -10.11 15.79
C THR A 293 -20.54 -10.26 17.10
N ASN A 294 -20.71 -9.16 17.83
CA ASN A 294 -21.79 -9.10 18.81
C ASN A 294 -23.10 -9.26 18.04
N GLY A 295 -23.92 -10.21 18.50
CA GLY A 295 -24.99 -10.87 17.74
C GLY A 295 -26.17 -10.02 17.29
N ASP A 296 -26.12 -8.70 17.37
CA ASP A 296 -27.22 -7.81 16.98
C ASP A 296 -26.74 -6.76 15.98
N LEU A 297 -27.42 -6.71 14.83
CA LEU A 297 -27.15 -5.88 13.63
C LEU A 297 -26.10 -6.45 12.66
N LYS A 298 -26.42 -7.60 12.06
CA LYS A 298 -25.91 -7.98 10.74
C LYS A 298 -26.16 -6.82 9.74
N ARG A 299 -25.17 -5.95 9.50
CA ARG A 299 -25.06 -5.31 8.18
C ARG A 299 -24.42 -6.33 7.24
N GLN A 300 -25.23 -7.28 6.78
CA GLN A 300 -24.88 -8.08 5.61
C GLN A 300 -24.81 -7.12 4.42
N TYR A 301 -23.62 -6.64 4.10
CA TYR A 301 -23.40 -5.90 2.87
C TYR A 301 -23.44 -6.92 1.73
N ASN A 302 -24.44 -6.81 0.85
CA ASN A 302 -24.46 -7.55 -0.42
C ASN A 302 -23.41 -6.94 -1.36
N TYR A 303 -22.14 -7.27 -1.11
CA TYR A 303 -20.99 -6.73 -1.85
C TYR A 303 -21.09 -7.00 -3.35
N ASP A 304 -21.55 -8.18 -3.75
CA ASP A 304 -21.61 -8.58 -5.16
C ASP A 304 -22.74 -7.84 -5.89
N GLY A 305 -23.87 -7.57 -5.22
CA GLY A 305 -24.93 -6.72 -5.74
C GLY A 305 -24.51 -5.24 -5.81
N LEU A 306 -23.75 -4.76 -4.84
CA LEU A 306 -23.32 -3.36 -4.76
C LEU A 306 -22.17 -3.05 -5.73
N GLU A 307 -21.26 -3.99 -5.94
CA GLU A 307 -20.22 -3.95 -6.98
C GLU A 307 -20.88 -3.99 -8.36
N LYS A 308 -21.91 -4.83 -8.57
CA LYS A 308 -22.74 -4.82 -9.80
C LYS A 308 -23.50 -3.50 -10.00
N VAL A 309 -24.08 -2.92 -8.94
CA VAL A 309 -24.78 -1.62 -9.03
C VAL A 309 -23.79 -0.50 -9.33
N LEU A 310 -22.64 -0.46 -8.66
CA LEU A 310 -21.58 0.52 -8.93
C LEU A 310 -21.01 0.36 -10.34
N LEU A 311 -20.88 -0.86 -10.86
CA LEU A 311 -20.47 -1.11 -12.24
C LEU A 311 -21.58 -0.79 -13.26
N GLY A 312 -22.85 -0.93 -12.87
CA GLY A 312 -24.01 -0.75 -13.75
C GLY A 312 -24.59 0.68 -13.81
N THR A 313 -24.29 1.54 -12.84
CA THR A 313 -24.79 2.94 -12.81
C THR A 313 -23.77 3.96 -13.30
N MET A 314 -22.59 3.54 -13.76
CA MET A 314 -21.56 4.46 -14.22
C MET A 314 -21.69 4.72 -15.73
N PRO A 315 -21.66 5.99 -16.18
CA PRO A 315 -21.68 6.29 -17.60
C PRO A 315 -20.43 5.69 -18.25
N ALA A 316 -20.62 4.99 -19.36
CA ALA A 316 -19.53 4.55 -20.21
C ALA A 316 -18.80 5.81 -20.70
N ILE A 317 -17.57 6.02 -20.22
CA ILE A 317 -16.72 7.08 -20.77
C ILE A 317 -16.01 6.45 -21.96
N GLY A 318 -16.48 6.83 -23.16
CA GLY A 318 -15.82 6.54 -24.44
C GLY A 318 -14.62 7.42 -24.70
#